data_AF-A0AAN5K7W1-F1
#
_entry.id   AF-A0AAN5K7W1-F1
#
_cell.length_a   1.000
_cell.length_b   1.000
_cell.length_c   1.000
_cell.angle_alpha   90.00
_cell.angle_beta   90.00
_cell.angle_gamma   90.00
#
_symmetry.space_group_name_H-M   'P 1'
#
loop_
_entity.id
_entity.type
_entity.pdbx_description
1 polymer ?
#
loop_
_entity_poly.entity_id
_entity_poly.type
_entity_poly.pdbx_seq_one_letter_code
_entity_poly.pdbx_strand_id
1 'polypeptide(L)'
;MSEITAPRPEVVNGHTDVIGSTSIRHILAVRKSALLQIDTLIRQLAEISVLTESIGGKTALDWAMKQDFRCGCWLMEKPETAMKAITRNLDREIWRDLMQRSGMLSLMDAQARDTWYRSLEYDNFPEISEANILSTFEQLHQNKDEVFERGVLNVFRGLSWNYKTNSPCKFGSKIIVNNLVRWDRWGFHLITG
;
A
#
# COMPACT_ATOMS: atom_id res chain seq x y z
N MET A 1 -25.78 7.37 17.32
CA MET A 1 -26.05 5.93 17.19
C MET A 1 -26.24 5.67 15.71
N SER A 2 -25.31 5.07 14.97
CA SER A 2 -24.52 3.87 15.30
C SER A 2 -23.05 4.01 14.89
N GLU A 3 -22.15 3.59 15.78
CA GLU A 3 -20.77 3.27 15.42
C GLU A 3 -20.79 1.99 14.58
N ILE A 4 -20.59 2.11 13.27
CA ILE A 4 -20.26 0.97 12.42
C ILE A 4 -18.77 0.70 12.65
N THR A 5 -18.43 0.10 13.78
CA THR A 5 -17.14 -0.54 13.95
C THR A 5 -17.22 -1.85 13.17
N ALA A 6 -16.86 -1.80 11.88
CA ALA A 6 -16.56 -3.01 11.14
C ALA A 6 -15.48 -3.77 11.93
N PRO A 7 -15.71 -5.04 12.31
CA PRO A 7 -14.69 -5.81 13.00
C PRO A 7 -13.51 -5.93 12.03
N ARG A 8 -12.43 -5.21 12.32
CA ARG A 8 -11.14 -5.46 11.69
C ARG A 8 -10.86 -6.93 11.99
N PRO A 9 -10.74 -7.81 10.98
CA PRO A 9 -10.38 -9.19 11.28
C PRO A 9 -9.08 -9.11 12.08
N GLU A 10 -9.09 -9.67 13.29
CA GLU A 10 -7.88 -9.92 14.05
C GLU A 10 -7.05 -10.90 13.21
N VAL A 11 -6.26 -10.33 12.31
CA VAL A 11 -5.18 -11.06 11.66
C VAL A 11 -4.18 -11.26 12.79
N VAL A 12 -4.24 -12.44 13.39
CA VAL A 12 -3.15 -13.01 14.20
C VAL A 12 -1.95 -13.21 13.27
N ASN A 13 -1.34 -12.11 12.85
CA ASN A 13 -0.02 -12.10 12.24
C ASN A 13 0.83 -11.14 13.09
N GLY A 14 1.16 -11.60 14.29
CA GLY A 14 2.39 -11.13 14.92
C GLY A 14 3.53 -11.44 13.95
N HIS A 15 4.12 -10.40 13.36
CA HIS A 15 5.35 -10.47 12.56
C HIS A 15 5.42 -11.60 11.52
N THR A 16 4.41 -11.74 10.67
CA THR A 16 4.50 -12.66 9.53
C THR A 16 4.52 -11.85 8.25
N ASP A 17 5.68 -11.86 7.57
CA ASP A 17 5.97 -11.23 6.26
C ASP A 17 5.17 -11.82 5.08
N VAL A 18 4.02 -12.45 5.36
CA VAL A 18 3.24 -13.22 4.38
C VAL A 18 1.81 -12.71 4.35
N ILE A 19 1.40 -12.20 3.18
CA ILE A 19 0.01 -11.85 2.89
C ILE A 19 -0.73 -13.14 2.53
N GLY A 20 -1.61 -13.61 3.42
CA GLY A 20 -2.41 -14.80 3.18
C GLY A 20 -3.45 -14.60 2.06
N SER A 21 -3.71 -15.66 1.27
CA SER A 21 -4.74 -15.64 0.20
C SER A 21 -6.14 -15.27 0.72
N THR A 22 -6.47 -15.68 1.95
CA THR A 22 -7.72 -15.27 2.63
C THR A 22 -7.82 -13.76 2.81
N SER A 23 -6.69 -13.09 3.09
CA SER A 23 -6.62 -11.62 3.17
C SER A 23 -6.81 -10.98 1.80
N ILE A 24 -6.25 -11.54 0.72
CA ILE A 24 -6.40 -10.99 -0.63
C ILE A 24 -7.87 -11.04 -1.05
N ARG A 25 -8.54 -12.18 -0.89
CA ARG A 25 -9.96 -12.33 -1.23
C ARG A 25 -10.84 -11.38 -0.41
N HIS A 26 -10.53 -11.21 0.88
CA HIS A 26 -11.24 -10.25 1.72
C HIS A 26 -11.09 -8.81 1.21
N ILE A 27 -9.87 -8.38 0.86
CA ILE A 27 -9.61 -7.04 0.29
C ILE A 27 -10.44 -6.84 -0.99
N LEU A 28 -10.44 -7.83 -1.90
CA LEU A 28 -11.19 -7.75 -3.16
C LEU A 28 -12.71 -7.66 -2.92
N ALA A 29 -13.23 -8.43 -1.97
CA ALA A 29 -14.65 -8.40 -1.60
C ALA A 29 -15.05 -7.05 -1.00
N VAL A 30 -14.27 -6.53 -0.04
CA VAL A 30 -14.51 -5.23 0.59
C VAL A 30 -14.42 -4.10 -0.44
N ARG A 31 -13.38 -4.10 -1.29
CA ARG A 31 -13.22 -3.14 -2.39
C ARG A 31 -14.45 -3.11 -3.29
N LYS A 32 -14.89 -4.29 -3.77
CA LYS A 32 -16.06 -4.40 -4.65
C LYS A 32 -17.33 -3.85 -3.98
N SER A 33 -17.57 -4.22 -2.73
CA SER A 33 -18.72 -3.73 -1.97
C SER A 33 -18.67 -2.21 -1.76
N ALA A 34 -17.51 -1.67 -1.40
CA ALA A 34 -17.33 -0.24 -1.17
C ALA A 34 -17.58 0.57 -2.45
N LEU A 35 -17.00 0.15 -3.58
CA LEU A 35 -17.20 0.83 -4.87
C LEU A 35 -18.68 0.81 -5.31
N LEU A 36 -19.40 -0.29 -5.08
CA LEU A 36 -20.84 -0.37 -5.39
C LEU A 36 -21.66 0.61 -4.54
N GLN A 37 -21.36 0.70 -3.24
CA GLN A 37 -22.03 1.63 -2.33
C GLN A 37 -21.73 3.09 -2.70
N ILE A 38 -20.48 3.39 -3.06
CA ILE A 38 -20.09 4.73 -3.51
C ILE A 38 -20.80 5.12 -4.81
N ASP A 39 -20.87 4.23 -5.80
CA ASP A 39 -21.60 4.49 -7.06
C ASP A 39 -23.07 4.80 -6.79
N THR A 40 -23.70 4.01 -5.92
CA THR A 40 -25.10 4.23 -5.50
C THR A 40 -25.28 5.61 -4.86
N LEU A 41 -24.39 5.99 -3.94
CA LEU A 41 -24.44 7.30 -3.26
C LEU A 41 -24.26 8.46 -4.23
N ILE A 42 -23.32 8.37 -5.17
CA ILE A 42 -23.07 9.43 -6.17
C ILE A 42 -24.30 9.60 -7.08
N ARG A 43 -24.92 8.50 -7.52
CA ARG A 43 -26.15 8.56 -8.32
C ARG A 43 -27.31 9.18 -7.55
N GLN A 44 -27.51 8.78 -6.30
CA GLN A 44 -28.54 9.37 -5.44
C GLN A 44 -28.31 10.87 -5.22
N LEU A 45 -27.07 11.30 -5.02
CA LEU A 45 -26.75 12.72 -4.87
C LEU A 45 -27.03 13.51 -6.17
N ALA A 46 -26.79 12.91 -7.33
CA ALA A 46 -27.12 13.50 -8.62
C ALA A 46 -28.65 13.64 -8.80
N GLU A 47 -29.43 12.63 -8.42
CA GLU A 47 -30.90 12.68 -8.44
C GLU A 47 -31.45 13.77 -7.51
N ILE A 48 -30.93 13.85 -6.28
CA ILE A 48 -31.29 14.91 -5.33
C ILE A 48 -30.99 16.28 -5.92
N SER A 49 -29.85 16.45 -6.60
CA SER A 49 -29.47 17.71 -7.23
C SER A 49 -30.48 18.13 -8.31
N VAL A 50 -30.98 17.19 -9.11
CA VAL A 50 -32.05 17.46 -10.09
C VAL A 50 -33.35 17.90 -9.40
N LEU A 51 -33.72 17.24 -8.30
CA LEU A 51 -34.92 17.60 -7.54
C LEU A 51 -34.80 19.00 -6.92
N THR A 52 -33.68 19.32 -6.29
CA THR A 52 -33.48 20.64 -5.66
C THR A 52 -33.38 21.74 -6.71
N GLU A 53 -32.76 21.48 -7.85
CA GLU A 53 -32.70 22.43 -8.96
C GLU A 53 -34.10 22.72 -9.52
N SER A 54 -34.98 21.71 -9.61
CA SER A 54 -36.35 21.88 -10.11
C SER A 54 -37.22 22.85 -9.28
N ILE A 55 -36.86 23.06 -8.01
CA ILE A 55 -37.52 24.03 -7.10
C ILE A 55 -36.70 25.31 -6.89
N GLY A 56 -35.65 25.53 -7.69
CA GLY A 56 -34.76 26.71 -7.58
C GLY A 56 -33.70 26.62 -6.48
N GLY A 57 -33.56 25.47 -5.81
CA GLY A 57 -32.60 25.20 -4.73
C GLY A 57 -31.17 24.89 -5.19
N LYS A 58 -30.89 24.94 -6.51
CA LYS A 58 -29.60 24.63 -7.15
C LYS A 58 -29.10 23.19 -6.88
N THR A 59 -27.82 22.89 -7.12
CA THR A 59 -27.24 21.53 -7.09
C THR A 59 -26.41 21.26 -5.83
N ALA A 60 -26.04 20.00 -5.58
CA ALA A 60 -25.15 19.62 -4.48
C ALA A 60 -23.85 20.42 -4.42
N LEU A 61 -23.29 20.81 -5.57
CA LEU A 61 -22.09 21.63 -5.64
C LEU A 61 -22.28 23.01 -5.00
N ASP A 62 -23.49 23.57 -5.05
CA ASP A 62 -23.82 24.89 -4.51
C ASP A 62 -24.03 24.89 -3.00
N TRP A 63 -24.68 23.85 -2.45
CA TRP A 63 -25.09 23.82 -1.05
C TRP A 63 -24.24 22.89 -0.16
N ALA A 64 -23.50 21.92 -0.72
CA ALA A 64 -22.66 21.02 0.07
C ALA A 64 -21.23 21.52 0.26
N MET A 65 -20.73 22.38 -0.64
CA MET A 65 -19.35 22.86 -0.62
C MET A 65 -19.21 24.15 0.22
N LYS A 66 -18.25 24.17 1.15
CA LYS A 66 -17.88 25.42 1.84
C LYS A 66 -17.22 26.38 0.87
N GLN A 67 -17.67 27.65 0.87
CA GLN A 67 -17.23 28.67 -0.09
C GLN A 67 -15.70 28.90 -0.10
N ASP A 68 -15.07 28.80 1.07
CA ASP A 68 -13.61 29.02 1.24
C ASP A 68 -12.76 27.77 0.98
N PHE A 69 -13.40 26.62 0.69
CA PHE A 69 -12.72 25.33 0.52
C PHE A 69 -13.18 24.64 -0.77
N ARG A 70 -13.00 25.32 -1.91
CA ARG A 70 -13.16 24.69 -3.23
C ARG A 70 -11.90 23.90 -3.60
N CYS A 71 -11.58 22.87 -2.82
CA CYS A 71 -10.83 21.76 -3.38
C CYS A 71 -11.79 20.90 -4.22
N GLY A 72 -11.34 20.38 -5.36
CA GLY A 72 -12.17 19.50 -6.19
C GLY A 72 -12.66 18.29 -5.39
N CYS A 73 -13.97 18.04 -5.40
CA CYS A 73 -14.58 16.89 -4.74
C CYS A 73 -15.12 15.93 -5.80
N TRP A 74 -14.53 14.72 -5.89
CA TRP A 74 -14.97 13.72 -6.88
C TRP A 74 -16.44 13.32 -6.71
N LEU A 75 -17.01 13.41 -5.50
CA LEU A 75 -18.43 13.10 -5.26
C LEU A 75 -19.39 14.08 -5.93
N MET A 76 -18.90 15.26 -6.33
CA MET A 76 -19.69 16.30 -7.00
C MET A 76 -19.53 16.25 -8.53
N GLU A 77 -18.69 15.37 -9.05
CA GLU A 77 -18.49 15.16 -10.48
C GLU A 77 -19.56 14.22 -11.06
N LYS A 78 -19.61 14.13 -12.39
CA LYS A 78 -20.46 13.15 -13.08
C LYS A 78 -20.14 11.73 -12.57
N PRO A 79 -21.15 10.86 -12.36
CA PRO A 79 -20.94 9.52 -11.81
C PRO A 79 -19.82 8.73 -12.49
N GLU A 80 -19.72 8.80 -13.81
CA GLU A 80 -18.71 8.07 -14.58
C GLU A 80 -17.29 8.58 -14.31
N THR A 81 -17.11 9.90 -14.25
CA THR A 81 -15.82 10.55 -13.95
C THR A 81 -15.41 10.31 -12.50
N ALA A 82 -16.37 10.49 -11.57
CA ALA A 82 -16.19 10.29 -10.14
C ALA A 82 -15.74 8.85 -9.84
N MET A 83 -16.49 7.86 -10.34
CA MET A 83 -16.20 6.45 -10.09
C MET A 83 -14.84 6.04 -10.65
N LYS A 84 -14.45 6.55 -11.82
CA LYS A 84 -13.14 6.27 -12.42
C LYS A 84 -12.00 6.82 -11.54
N ALA A 85 -12.12 8.05 -11.03
CA ALA A 85 -11.11 8.66 -10.17
C ALA A 85 -11.05 7.97 -8.79
N ILE A 86 -12.20 7.71 -8.16
CA ILE A 86 -12.29 7.07 -6.85
C ILE A 86 -11.72 5.64 -6.89
N THR A 87 -12.09 4.86 -7.92
CA THR A 87 -11.55 3.50 -8.09
C THR A 87 -10.04 3.51 -8.17
N ARG A 88 -9.45 4.41 -8.95
CA ARG A 88 -8.00 4.53 -9.09
C ARG A 88 -7.31 4.92 -7.80
N ASN A 89 -7.84 5.93 -7.10
CA ASN A 89 -7.28 6.37 -5.82
C ASN A 89 -7.33 5.25 -4.77
N LEU A 90 -8.44 4.51 -4.73
CA LEU A 90 -8.57 3.35 -3.85
C LEU A 90 -7.57 2.25 -4.21
N ASP A 91 -7.44 1.92 -5.49
CA ASP A 91 -6.53 0.88 -5.97
C ASP A 91 -5.07 1.21 -5.67
N ARG A 92 -4.69 2.49 -5.83
CA ARG A 92 -3.36 2.99 -5.48
C ARG A 92 -3.04 2.75 -4.01
N GLU A 93 -3.99 3.05 -3.11
CA GLU A 93 -3.80 2.87 -1.68
C GLU A 93 -3.81 1.39 -1.27
N ILE A 94 -4.61 0.55 -1.94
CA ILE A 94 -4.54 -0.91 -1.76
C ILE A 94 -3.15 -1.43 -2.14
N TRP A 95 -2.59 -1.01 -3.27
CA TRP A 95 -1.23 -1.39 -3.67
C TRP A 95 -0.17 -0.91 -2.67
N ARG A 96 -0.32 0.31 -2.13
CA ARG A 96 0.56 0.84 -1.09
C ARG A 96 0.53 -0.03 0.17
N ASP A 97 -0.66 -0.38 0.66
CA ASP A 97 -0.83 -1.26 1.83
C ASP A 97 -0.25 -2.66 1.60
N LEU A 98 -0.53 -3.26 0.44
CA LEU A 98 0.01 -4.57 0.07
C LEU A 98 1.56 -4.56 0.06
N MET A 99 2.17 -3.53 -0.51
CA MET A 99 3.63 -3.40 -0.53
C MET A 99 4.24 -3.18 0.85
N GLN A 100 3.55 -2.45 1.72
CA GLN A 100 3.99 -2.26 3.10
C GLN A 100 3.89 -3.56 3.91
N ARG A 101 2.78 -4.29 3.80
CA ARG A 101 2.51 -5.52 4.56
C ARG A 101 3.34 -6.72 4.13
N SER A 102 3.77 -6.75 2.87
CA SER A 102 4.66 -7.81 2.36
C SER A 102 6.11 -7.65 2.80
N GLY A 103 6.49 -6.51 3.40
CA GLY A 103 7.88 -6.20 3.72
C GLY A 103 8.78 -5.96 2.50
N MET A 104 8.25 -6.03 1.27
CA MET A 104 9.04 -5.94 0.05
C MET A 104 9.77 -4.60 -0.08
N LEU A 105 9.17 -3.51 0.42
CA LEU A 105 9.82 -2.19 0.46
C LEU A 105 11.11 -2.17 1.30
N SER A 106 11.30 -3.09 2.24
CA SER A 106 12.53 -3.18 3.04
C SER A 106 13.67 -3.87 2.29
N LEU A 107 13.35 -4.73 1.32
CA LEU A 107 14.32 -5.43 0.48
C LEU A 107 14.75 -4.58 -0.72
N MET A 108 13.90 -3.64 -1.14
CA MET A 108 14.15 -2.78 -2.28
C MET A 108 15.22 -1.72 -2.02
N ASP A 109 16.12 -1.53 -2.99
CA ASP A 109 17.03 -0.39 -2.98
C ASP A 109 16.32 0.94 -3.27
N ALA A 110 17.01 2.07 -3.08
CA ALA A 110 16.42 3.40 -3.25
C ALA A 110 15.83 3.63 -4.64
N GLN A 111 16.46 3.13 -5.70
CA GLN A 111 15.98 3.29 -7.08
C GLN A 111 14.72 2.45 -7.34
N ALA A 112 14.69 1.21 -6.87
CA ALA A 112 13.51 0.35 -6.99
C ALA A 112 12.31 0.95 -6.25
N ARG A 113 12.52 1.49 -5.05
CA ARG A 113 11.47 2.19 -4.28
C ARG A 113 10.96 3.44 -4.99
N ASP A 114 11.86 4.28 -5.49
CA ASP A 114 11.46 5.49 -6.24
C ASP A 114 10.65 5.14 -7.48
N THR A 115 11.08 4.12 -8.23
CA THR A 115 10.36 3.62 -9.41
C THR A 115 8.95 3.16 -9.06
N TRP A 116 8.80 2.42 -7.95
CA TRP A 116 7.51 1.98 -7.45
C TRP A 116 6.60 3.14 -7.01
N TYR A 117 7.13 4.12 -6.29
CA TYR A 117 6.33 5.28 -5.89
C TYR A 117 5.87 6.10 -7.09
N ARG A 118 6.74 6.31 -8.07
CA ARG A 118 6.35 6.98 -9.32
C ARG A 118 5.30 6.21 -10.09
N SER A 119 5.38 4.87 -10.13
CA SER A 119 4.35 4.07 -10.80
C SER A 119 2.98 4.22 -10.13
N LEU A 120 2.94 4.37 -8.80
CA LEU A 120 1.72 4.70 -8.07
C LEU A 120 1.21 6.13 -8.36
N GLU A 121 2.10 7.13 -8.40
CA GLU A 121 1.73 8.53 -8.67
C GLU A 121 1.15 8.74 -10.07
N TYR A 122 1.75 8.09 -11.08
CA TYR A 122 1.35 8.19 -12.48
C TYR A 122 0.28 7.17 -12.90
N ASP A 123 -0.38 6.51 -11.94
CA ASP A 123 -1.42 5.50 -12.19
C ASP A 123 -0.97 4.35 -13.12
N ASN A 124 0.33 4.05 -13.11
CA ASN A 124 0.93 2.98 -13.89
C ASN A 124 1.13 1.72 -13.03
N PHE A 125 0.04 1.20 -12.48
CA PHE A 125 0.03 -0.02 -11.67
C PHE A 125 -0.98 -1.03 -12.21
N PRO A 126 -0.80 -2.34 -11.95
CA PRO A 126 -1.72 -3.36 -12.43
C PRO A 126 -3.12 -3.19 -11.81
N GLU A 127 -4.16 -3.61 -12.54
CA GLU A 127 -5.51 -3.66 -11.98
C GLU A 127 -5.54 -4.54 -10.72
N ILE A 128 -6.30 -4.12 -9.70
CA ILE A 128 -6.51 -4.91 -8.50
C ILE A 128 -7.33 -6.17 -8.81
N SER A 129 -6.62 -7.31 -8.94
CA SER A 129 -7.19 -8.65 -9.09
C SER A 129 -6.30 -9.68 -8.38
N GLU A 130 -6.84 -10.85 -8.04
CA GLU A 130 -6.05 -11.91 -7.39
C GLU A 130 -4.86 -12.32 -8.25
N ALA A 131 -5.08 -12.50 -9.57
CA ALA A 131 -4.02 -12.85 -10.51
C ALA A 131 -2.92 -11.79 -10.62
N ASN A 132 -3.28 -10.51 -10.72
CA ASN A 132 -2.29 -9.43 -10.82
C ASN A 132 -1.51 -9.22 -9.52
N ILE A 133 -2.18 -9.37 -8.37
CA ILE A 133 -1.52 -9.31 -7.05
C ILE A 133 -0.50 -10.44 -6.95
N LEU A 134 -0.90 -11.67 -7.25
CA LEU A 134 -0.01 -12.84 -7.21
C LEU A 134 1.17 -12.68 -8.18
N SER A 135 0.89 -12.32 -9.43
CA SER A 135 1.92 -12.11 -10.45
C SER A 135 2.92 -11.02 -10.06
N THR A 136 2.44 -9.91 -9.50
CA THR A 136 3.30 -8.81 -9.05
C THR A 136 4.20 -9.28 -7.92
N PHE A 137 3.65 -9.93 -6.88
CA PHE A 137 4.45 -10.41 -5.77
C PHE A 137 5.40 -11.54 -6.14
N GLU A 138 5.03 -12.39 -7.11
CA GLU A 138 5.91 -13.41 -7.67
C GLU A 138 7.12 -12.77 -8.36
N GLN A 139 6.91 -11.77 -9.22
CA GLN A 139 8.01 -11.03 -9.86
C GLN A 139 8.91 -10.31 -8.84
N LEU A 140 8.31 -9.68 -7.84
CA LEU A 140 9.07 -9.02 -6.78
C LEU A 140 9.89 -10.03 -5.96
N HIS A 141 9.35 -11.23 -5.71
CA HIS A 141 10.07 -12.28 -5.03
C HIS A 141 11.21 -12.87 -5.88
N GLN A 142 11.00 -13.07 -7.18
CA GLN A 142 12.02 -13.57 -8.10
C GLN A 142 13.22 -12.61 -8.18
N ASN A 143 12.96 -11.30 -8.13
CA ASN A 143 13.99 -10.28 -8.25
C ASN A 143 14.56 -9.81 -6.90
N LYS A 144 14.08 -10.36 -5.77
CA LYS A 144 14.39 -9.83 -4.43
C LYS A 144 15.89 -9.84 -4.11
N ASP A 145 16.59 -10.90 -4.52
CA ASP A 145 18.00 -11.10 -4.17
C ASP A 145 18.88 -10.10 -4.95
N GLU A 146 18.60 -9.92 -6.25
CA GLU A 146 19.30 -8.93 -7.09
C GLU A 146 19.10 -7.50 -6.57
N VAL A 147 17.86 -7.14 -6.24
CA VAL A 147 17.54 -5.79 -5.74
C VAL A 147 18.18 -5.55 -4.38
N PHE A 148 18.21 -6.57 -3.51
CA PHE A 148 18.88 -6.50 -2.21
C PHE A 148 20.41 -6.34 -2.37
N GLU A 149 21.06 -7.16 -3.19
CA GLU A 149 22.49 -7.08 -3.47
C GLU A 149 22.88 -5.71 -4.04
N ARG A 150 22.11 -5.21 -5.02
CA ARG A 150 22.28 -3.88 -5.58
C ARG A 150 22.14 -2.80 -4.51
N GLY A 151 21.20 -2.95 -3.58
CA GLY A 151 21.02 -2.05 -2.44
C GLY A 151 22.26 -1.98 -1.55
N VAL A 152 22.80 -3.14 -1.15
CA VAL A 152 24.04 -3.21 -0.34
C VAL A 152 25.20 -2.55 -1.09
N LEU A 153 25.38 -2.86 -2.37
CA LEU A 153 26.44 -2.26 -3.19
C LEU A 153 26.31 -0.73 -3.29
N ASN A 154 25.11 -0.22 -3.52
CA ASN A 154 24.85 1.21 -3.65
C ASN A 154 25.09 1.96 -2.34
N VAL A 155 24.77 1.36 -1.18
CA VAL A 155 25.14 1.92 0.13
C VAL A 155 26.65 2.12 0.21
N PHE A 156 27.45 1.08 -0.05
CA PHE A 156 28.91 1.19 0.04
C PHE A 156 29.53 2.13 -0.99
N ARG A 157 28.98 2.19 -2.21
CA ARG A 157 29.40 3.18 -3.22
C ARG A 157 29.15 4.61 -2.78
N GLY A 158 28.08 4.86 -2.02
CA GLY A 158 27.73 6.19 -1.50
C GLY A 158 28.53 6.62 -0.26
N LEU A 159 29.26 5.71 0.39
CA LEU A 159 30.08 6.04 1.56
C LEU A 159 31.39 6.72 1.18
N SER A 160 31.88 7.60 2.05
CA SER A 160 33.22 8.18 1.91
C SER A 160 34.31 7.10 2.13
N TRP A 161 35.25 7.01 1.21
CA TRP A 161 36.35 6.03 1.24
C TRP A 161 37.51 6.43 2.16
N ASN A 162 37.43 7.60 2.80
CA ASN A 162 38.46 8.07 3.74
C ASN A 162 38.47 7.29 5.07
N TYR A 163 37.42 6.52 5.35
CA TYR A 163 37.28 5.74 6.58
C TYR A 163 37.54 4.26 6.32
N LYS A 164 38.50 3.68 7.04
CA LYS A 164 38.87 2.24 6.93
C LYS A 164 37.69 1.30 7.16
N THR A 165 36.71 1.71 7.96
CA THR A 165 35.51 0.94 8.29
C THR A 165 34.45 0.98 7.19
N ASN A 166 34.56 1.85 6.19
CA ASN A 166 33.61 1.93 5.06
C ASN A 166 33.97 0.96 3.92
N SER A 167 35.04 0.19 4.05
CA SER A 167 35.35 -0.88 3.10
C SER A 167 34.27 -1.98 3.14
N PRO A 168 33.72 -2.41 1.98
CA PRO A 168 32.80 -3.54 1.90
C PRO A 168 33.35 -4.83 2.51
N CYS A 169 34.68 -5.03 2.45
CA CYS A 169 35.35 -6.20 3.03
C CYS A 169 35.27 -6.25 4.57
N LYS A 170 34.82 -5.17 5.22
CA LYS A 170 34.56 -5.11 6.66
C LYS A 170 33.08 -5.26 7.01
N PHE A 171 32.20 -5.43 6.02
CA PHE A 171 30.75 -5.55 6.23
C PHE A 171 30.39 -6.79 7.04
N GLY A 172 30.97 -7.95 6.72
CA GLY A 172 30.69 -9.21 7.43
C GLY A 172 30.90 -9.12 8.94
N SER A 173 31.96 -8.44 9.38
CA SER A 173 32.25 -8.22 10.80
C SER A 173 31.25 -7.28 11.51
N LYS A 174 30.37 -6.60 10.77
CA LYS A 174 29.34 -5.70 11.32
C LYS A 174 27.94 -6.33 11.32
N ILE A 175 27.77 -7.53 10.77
CA ILE A 175 26.46 -8.20 10.75
C ILE A 175 26.13 -8.64 12.18
N ILE A 176 25.01 -8.14 12.70
CA ILE A 176 24.47 -8.55 13.99
C ILE A 176 23.30 -9.49 13.71
N VAL A 177 23.45 -10.77 14.07
CA VAL A 177 22.39 -11.76 13.98
C VAL A 177 21.81 -11.98 15.38
N ASN A 178 20.61 -11.44 15.60
CA ASN A 178 19.88 -11.68 16.84
C ASN A 178 19.29 -13.09 16.86
N ASN A 179 19.12 -13.67 18.04
CA ASN A 179 18.47 -14.97 18.25
C ASN A 179 19.10 -16.15 17.49
N LEU A 180 20.39 -16.05 17.14
CA LEU A 180 21.13 -17.18 16.57
C LEU A 180 21.51 -18.20 17.64
N VAL A 181 21.81 -17.72 18.85
CA VAL A 181 22.28 -18.52 19.97
C VAL A 181 21.47 -18.22 21.23
N ARG A 182 21.20 -19.27 22.02
CA ARG A 182 20.78 -19.16 23.42
C ARG A 182 22.00 -19.35 24.32
N TRP A 183 22.01 -18.68 25.46
CA TRP A 183 23.02 -18.88 26.49
C TRP A 183 22.37 -19.50 27.72
N ASP A 184 22.91 -20.63 28.18
CA ASP A 184 22.51 -21.27 29.42
C ASP A 184 23.75 -21.73 30.23
N ARG A 185 23.53 -22.48 31.31
CA ARG A 185 24.60 -22.96 32.21
C ARG A 185 25.66 -23.84 31.53
N TRP A 186 25.40 -24.33 30.33
CA TRP A 186 26.30 -25.15 29.52
C TRP A 186 26.94 -24.37 28.36
N GLY A 187 26.71 -23.05 28.29
CA GLY A 187 27.34 -22.14 27.34
C GLY A 187 26.39 -21.67 26.24
N PHE A 188 26.96 -21.36 25.07
CA PHE A 188 26.20 -20.92 23.91
C PHE A 188 25.73 -22.13 23.08
N HIS A 189 24.45 -22.16 22.78
CA HIS A 189 23.84 -23.19 21.94
C HIS A 189 23.10 -22.52 20.79
N LEU A 190 23.24 -23.04 19.57
CA LEU A 190 22.42 -22.57 18.45
C LEU A 190 20.94 -22.79 18.79
N ILE A 191 20.10 -21.81 18.48
CA ILE A 191 18.66 -21.97 18.58
C ILE A 191 18.24 -22.83 17.39
N THR A 192 18.03 -24.13 17.61
CA THR A 192 17.41 -25.02 16.63
C THR A 192 15.90 -24.80 16.68
N GLY A 193 15.31 -24.46 15.53
CA GLY A 193 13.86 -24.30 15.36
C GLY A 193 13.10 -25.62 15.52
#